data_AF-J4V0W2-F1
#
_entry.id   AF-J4V0W2-F1
#
_cell.length_a   1.000
_cell.length_b   1.000
_cell.length_c   1.000
_cell.angle_alpha   90.00
_cell.angle_beta   90.00
_cell.angle_gamma   90.00
#
_symmetry.space_group_name_H-M   'P 1'
#
loop_
_entity.id
_entity.type
_entity.pdbx_description
1 polymer ?
#
loop_
_entity_poly.entity_id
_entity_poly.type
_entity_poly.pdbx_seq_one_letter_code
_entity_poly.pdbx_strand_id
1 'polypeptide(L)' 'MGEQFGKPTVGSLPTIVRSFKAIVTRGINELRGTNGAVLWQENYYERVIRQEEEYQNIVAYIRNNPVKWEEDELYIR' A
#
# COMPACT_ATOMS: atom_id res chain seq x y z
N MET A 1 16.26 3.58 -18.67
CA MET A 1 16.82 2.26 -18.30
C MET A 1 15.74 1.58 -17.48
N GLY A 2 14.98 0.65 -18.08
CA GLY A 2 13.81 0.06 -17.43
C GLY A 2 14.24 -0.90 -16.33
N GLU A 3 13.68 -0.75 -15.13
CA GLU A 3 13.91 -1.67 -14.03
C GLU A 3 13.54 -3.10 -14.46
N GLN A 4 14.50 -4.01 -14.41
CA GLN A 4 14.29 -5.42 -14.71
C GLN A 4 13.80 -6.10 -13.43
N PHE A 5 12.50 -6.04 -13.18
CA PHE A 5 11.91 -6.80 -12.08
C PHE A 5 12.15 -8.29 -12.31
N GLY A 6 12.69 -8.98 -11.31
CA GLY A 6 12.77 -10.45 -11.32
C GLY A 6 11.38 -11.06 -11.55
N LYS A 7 11.32 -12.26 -12.13
CA LYS A 7 10.05 -12.97 -12.36
C LYS A 7 9.21 -12.97 -11.07
N PRO A 8 7.91 -12.62 -11.11
CA PRO A 8 7.07 -12.64 -9.93
C PRO A 8 7.09 -14.03 -9.29
N THR A 9 7.55 -14.10 -8.04
CA THR A 9 7.48 -15.34 -7.26
C THR A 9 6.06 -15.49 -6.74
N VAL A 10 5.36 -16.54 -7.15
CA VAL A 10 4.02 -16.86 -6.67
C VAL A 10 4.06 -17.01 -5.14
N GLY A 11 3.14 -16.34 -4.46
CA GLY A 11 3.04 -16.38 -2.99
C GLY A 11 4.05 -15.49 -2.25
N SER A 12 4.94 -14.77 -2.94
CA SER A 12 5.77 -13.77 -2.27
C SER A 12 4.94 -12.55 -1.84
N LEU A 13 5.39 -11.89 -0.78
CA LEU A 13 4.71 -10.71 -0.24
C LEU A 13 4.56 -9.58 -1.29
N PRO A 14 5.58 -9.25 -2.12
CA PRO A 14 5.41 -8.28 -3.21
C PRO A 14 4.33 -8.68 -4.22
N THR A 15 4.21 -9.97 -4.56
CA THR A 15 3.21 -10.46 -5.53
C THR A 15 1.80 -10.35 -4.96
N ILE A 16 1.62 -10.68 -3.68
CA ILE A 16 0.34 -10.59 -2.97
C ILE A 16 -0.10 -9.13 -2.88
N VAL A 17 0.77 -8.24 -2.40
CA VAL A 17 0.45 -6.81 -2.25
C VAL A 17 0.16 -6.15 -3.60
N ARG A 18 0.94 -6.47 -4.65
CA ARG A 18 0.68 -6.00 -6.01
C ARG A 18 -0.73 -6.38 -6.48
N SER A 19 -1.10 -7.65 -6.32
CA SER A 19 -2.40 -8.16 -6.78
C SER A 19 -3.54 -7.51 -6.00
N PHE A 20 -3.38 -7.38 -4.68
CA PHE A 20 -4.35 -6.72 -3.82
C PHE A 20 -4.57 -5.25 -4.22
N LYS A 21 -3.48 -4.45 -4.30
CA LYS A 21 -3.57 -3.04 -4.70
C LYS A 21 -4.24 -2.89 -6.05
N ALA A 22 -3.91 -3.72 -7.03
CA ALA A 22 -4.48 -3.65 -8.38
C ALA A 22 -6.00 -3.91 -8.40
N ILE A 23 -6.47 -4.98 -7.76
CA ILE A 23 -7.89 -5.35 -7.75
C ILE A 23 -8.72 -4.29 -7.03
N VAL A 24 -8.23 -3.80 -5.89
CA VAL A 24 -8.92 -2.77 -5.10
C VAL A 24 -8.97 -1.43 -5.84
N THR A 25 -7.86 -1.00 -6.46
CA THR A 25 -7.83 0.22 -7.28
C THR A 25 -8.86 0.16 -8.40
N ARG A 26 -8.93 -0.98 -9.12
CA ARG A 26 -9.92 -1.14 -10.19
C ARG A 26 -11.34 -1.01 -9.66
N GLY A 27 -11.69 -1.75 -8.61
CA GLY A 27 -13.04 -1.71 -8.05
C GLY A 27 -13.45 -0.33 -7.55
N ILE A 28 -12.56 0.39 -6.86
CA ILE A 28 -12.84 1.75 -6.38
C ILE A 28 -12.97 2.74 -7.54
N ASN A 29 -12.09 2.67 -8.54
CA ASN A 29 -12.16 3.56 -9.68
C ASN A 29 -13.42 3.33 -10.52
N GLU A 30 -13.86 2.08 -10.68
CA GLU A 30 -15.14 1.75 -11.31
C GLU A 30 -16.32 2.31 -10.52
N LEU A 31 -16.35 2.12 -9.20
CA LEU A 31 -17.41 2.63 -8.32
C LEU A 31 -17.50 4.16 -8.29
N ARG A 32 -16.36 4.85 -8.41
CA ARG A 32 -16.27 6.32 -8.39
C ARG A 32 -16.33 6.97 -9.77
N GLY A 33 -16.25 6.18 -10.85
CA GLY A 33 -16.08 6.71 -12.20
C GLY A 33 -14.72 7.40 -12.44
N THR A 34 -13.72 7.11 -11.62
CA THR A 34 -12.39 7.76 -11.63
C THR A 34 -11.31 6.85 -12.23
N ASN A 35 -11.59 6.29 -13.41
CA ASN A 35 -10.66 5.38 -14.07
C ASN A 35 -9.29 6.03 -14.29
N GLY A 36 -8.24 5.39 -13.76
CA GLY A 36 -6.86 5.90 -13.83
C GLY A 36 -6.45 6.78 -12.65
N ALA A 37 -7.35 7.09 -11.71
CA ALA A 37 -6.96 7.82 -10.51
C ALA A 37 -6.03 6.98 -9.61
N VAL A 38 -5.03 7.65 -9.05
CA VAL A 38 -4.10 7.07 -8.07
C VAL A 38 -4.84 6.92 -6.74
N LEU A 39 -4.90 5.69 -6.25
CA LEU A 39 -5.56 5.36 -4.99
C LEU A 39 -4.57 5.16 -3.83
N TRP A 40 -3.40 4.59 -4.13
CA TRP A 40 -2.42 4.20 -3.13
C TRP A 40 -1.21 5.12 -3.20
N GLN A 41 -0.58 5.38 -2.05
CA GLN A 41 0.82 5.78 -2.03
C GLN A 41 1.72 4.71 -2.65
N GLU A 42 2.86 5.15 -3.18
CA GLU A 42 3.88 4.27 -3.75
C GLU A 42 4.47 3.34 -2.68
N ASN A 43 4.99 2.18 -3.11
CA ASN A 43 5.57 1.15 -2.25
C ASN A 43 4.61 0.59 -1.19
N TYR A 44 5.12 -0.26 -0.31
CA TYR A 44 4.40 -0.79 0.83
C TYR A 44 5.38 -1.09 1.96
N TYR A 45 4.91 -1.04 3.19
CA TYR A 45 5.71 -1.37 4.37
C TYR A 45 5.41 -2.81 4.81
N GLU A 46 6.47 -3.59 5.05
CA GLU A 46 6.39 -4.93 5.62
C GLU A 46 7.30 -5.02 6.85
N ARG A 47 6.80 -5.64 7.93
CA ARG A 47 7.57 -5.86 9.14
C ARG A 47 7.03 -7.04 9.95
N VAL A 48 7.93 -7.88 10.45
CA VAL A 48 7.58 -8.97 11.39
C VAL A 48 7.56 -8.40 12.79
N ILE A 49 6.37 -8.39 13.41
CA ILE A 49 6.15 -7.89 14.76
C ILE A 49 6.72 -8.88 15.78
N ARG A 50 7.60 -8.39 16.67
CA ARG A 50 8.28 -9.26 17.65
C ARG A 50 8.00 -8.89 19.10
N GLN A 51 7.44 -7.71 19.34
CA GLN A 51 7.13 -7.21 20.67
C GLN A 51 5.85 -6.39 20.69
N GLU A 52 5.24 -6.30 21.86
CA GLU A 52 3.96 -5.62 22.05
C GLU A 52 4.01 -4.13 21.71
N GLU A 53 5.09 -3.44 22.07
CA GLU A 53 5.26 -2.02 21.76
C GLU A 53 5.21 -1.74 20.25
N GLU A 54 5.84 -2.61 19.46
CA GLU A 54 5.83 -2.51 18.00
C GLU A 54 4.42 -2.73 17.44
N TYR A 55 3.70 -3.70 17.98
CA TYR A 55 2.29 -3.92 17.63
C TYR A 55 1.45 -2.66 17.90
N GLN A 56 1.58 -2.07 19.09
CA GLN A 56 0.85 -0.86 19.46
C GLN A 56 1.17 0.32 18.53
N ASN A 57 2.44 0.49 18.18
CA ASN A 57 2.88 1.53 17.26
C ASN A 57 2.30 1.33 15.85
N ILE A 58 2.27 0.10 15.33
CA ILE A 58 1.69 -0.21 14.01
C ILE A 58 0.17 0.00 14.02
N VAL A 59 -0.53 -0.40 15.09
CA VAL A 59 -1.97 -0.16 15.24
C VAL A 59 -2.25 1.34 15.30
N ALA A 60 -1.45 2.10 16.04
CA ALA A 60 -1.56 3.55 16.10
C ALA A 60 -1.32 4.20 14.73
N TYR A 61 -0.31 3.76 13.99
CA TYR A 61 -0.06 4.19 12.62
C TYR A 61 -1.28 3.95 11.72
N ILE A 62 -1.81 2.73 11.68
CA ILE A 62 -2.97 2.37 10.83
C ILE A 62 -4.19 3.24 11.16
N ARG A 63 -4.46 3.47 12.46
CA ARG A 63 -5.61 4.29 12.90
C ARG A 63 -5.45 5.76 12.53
N ASN A 64 -4.23 6.29 12.62
CA ASN A 64 -3.96 7.71 12.42
C ASN A 64 -3.69 8.06 10.94
N ASN A 65 -3.29 7.08 10.12
CA ASN A 65 -2.92 7.30 8.72
C ASN A 65 -4.00 8.02 7.89
N PRO A 66 -5.31 7.71 7.98
CA PRO A 66 -6.32 8.43 7.20
C PRO A 66 -6.39 9.93 7.53
N VAL A 67 -6.15 10.29 8.79
CA VAL A 67 -6.19 11.69 9.26
C VAL A 67 -4.91 12.43 8.86
N LYS A 68 -3.78 11.71 8.80
CA LYS A 68 -2.46 12.25 8.47
C LYS A 68 -2.08 12.09 7.00
N TRP A 69 -3.01 11.65 6.16
CA TRP A 69 -2.72 11.24 4.78
C TRP A 69 -2.04 12.34 3.96
N GLU A 70 -2.48 13.59 4.11
CA GLU A 70 -1.91 14.74 3.39
C GLU A 70 -0.58 15.24 3.97
N GLU A 71 -0.24 14.83 5.19
CA GLU A 71 1.00 15.18 5.89
C GLU A 71 2.11 14.15 5.67
N ASP A 72 1.78 13.00 5.07
CA ASP A 72 2.72 11.90 4.87
C ASP A 72 3.76 12.22 3.79
N GLU A 73 5.01 11.87 4.03
CA GLU A 73 6.13 12.19 3.12
C GLU A 73 5.99 11.54 1.74
N LEU A 74 5.24 10.44 1.63
CA LEU A 74 4.94 9.76 0.38
C LEU A 74 3.64 10.24 -0.28
N TYR A 75 2.98 11.25 0.29
CA TYR A 75 1.80 11.85 -0.32
C TYR A 75 2.19 12.72 -1.52
N ILE A 76 1.72 12.31 -2.71
CA ILE A 76 1.85 13.08 -3.94
C ILE A 76 0.52 13.82 -4.16
N ARG A 77 0.59 15.15 -4.25
CA ARG A 77 -0.56 16.04 -4.42
C ARG A 77 -1.04 16.11 -5.88
#